data_AF-A0A4R2L027-F1
#
_entry.id   AF-A0A4R2L027-F1
#
_cell.length_a   1.000
_cell.length_b   1.000
_cell.length_c   1.000
_cell.angle_alpha   90.00
_cell.angle_beta   90.00
_cell.angle_gamma   90.00
#
_symmetry.space_group_name_H-M   'P 1'
#
loop_
_entity.id
_entity.type
_entity.pdbx_description
1 polymer ?
#
loop_
_entity_poly.entity_id
_entity_poly.type
_entity_poly.pdbx_seq_one_letter_code
_entity_poly.pdbx_strand_id
1 'polypeptide(L)' 'MIRDGTLVQPLLNLMRDHLLAYDVLQTDETTVQVPRETGKTAQSHSRLWLQRGGPPGESIVLLGYDPSRSQTVPPA' A
#
# COMPACT_ATOMS: atom_id res chain seq x y z
N MET A 1 9.06 -12.75 -7.00
CA MET A 1 8.83 -12.04 -5.73
C MET A 1 10.17 -11.51 -5.27
N ILE A 2 10.29 -10.21 -5.01
CA ILE A 2 11.52 -9.62 -4.47
C ILE A 2 11.70 -10.22 -3.07
N ARG A 3 12.83 -10.89 -2.82
CA ARG A 3 13.08 -11.62 -1.56
C ARG A 3 13.46 -10.70 -0.39
N ASP A 4 13.60 -9.41 -0.64
CA ASP A 4 14.15 -8.40 0.26
C ASP A 4 13.14 -7.36 0.74
N GLY A 5 11.88 -7.77 0.95
CA GLY A 5 10.85 -6.88 1.51
C GLY A 5 11.30 -6.20 2.82
N THR A 6 12.06 -6.91 3.65
CA THR A 6 12.62 -6.38 4.90
C THR A 6 13.72 -5.34 4.66
N LEU A 7 14.55 -5.50 3.63
CA LEU A 7 15.64 -4.55 3.36
C LEU A 7 15.13 -3.21 2.82
N VAL A 8 14.02 -3.22 2.09
CA VAL A 8 13.40 -1.99 1.55
C VAL A 8 12.47 -1.31 2.56
N GLN A 9 12.12 -1.97 3.66
CA GLN A 9 11.21 -1.42 4.67
C GLN A 9 11.63 -0.04 5.21
N PRO A 10 12.91 0.25 5.50
CA PRO A 10 13.31 1.58 5.96
C PRO A 10 13.02 2.68 4.93
N LEU A 11 13.20 2.38 3.64
CA LEU A 11 12.88 3.31 2.56
C LEU A 11 11.37 3.53 2.45
N LEU A 12 10.57 2.47 2.56
CA LEU A 12 9.10 2.57 2.53
C LEU A 12 8.58 3.41 3.70
N ASN A 13 9.17 3.28 4.89
CA ASN A 13 8.83 4.10 6.06
C ASN A 13 9.14 5.58 5.78
N LEU A 14 10.35 5.89 5.29
CA LEU A 14 10.72 7.27 4.94
C LEU A 14 9.78 7.87 3.88
N MET A 15 9.44 7.10 2.84
CA MET A 15 8.48 7.55 1.83
C MET A 15 7.09 7.81 2.42
N ARG A 16 6.66 7.01 3.40
CA ARG A 16 5.39 7.21 4.11
C ARG A 16 5.43 8.49 4.94
N ASP A 17 6.51 8.74 5.68
CA ASP A 17 6.69 9.97 6.46
C ASP A 17 6.62 11.21 5.57
N HIS A 18 7.34 11.22 4.44
CA HIS A 18 7.30 12.32 3.47
C HIS A 18 5.91 12.52 2.83
N LEU A 19 5.20 11.43 2.55
CA LEU A 19 3.85 11.47 2.02
C LEU A 19 2.85 12.04 3.03
N LEU A 20 3.00 11.73 4.31
CA LEU A 20 2.15 12.22 5.41
C LEU A 20 2.51 13.65 5.87
N ALA A 21 3.71 14.14 5.54
CA ALA A 21 4.13 15.51 5.83
C ALA A 21 3.44 16.58 4.97
N TYR A 22 2.72 16.19 3.91
CA TYR A 22 2.01 17.11 3.03
C TYR A 22 0.52 17.25 3.43
N ASP A 23 -0.04 18.44 3.22
CA ASP A 23 -1.38 18.81 3.72
C ASP A 23 -2.53 18.01 3.07
N VAL A 24 -2.30 17.44 1.88
CA VAL A 24 -3.34 16.74 1.12
C VAL A 24 -2.87 15.34 0.73
N LEU A 25 -3.69 14.35 1.07
CA LEU A 25 -3.46 12.95 0.71
C LEU A 25 -4.65 12.40 -0.08
N GLN A 26 -4.37 11.80 -1.24
CA GLN A 26 -5.35 11.00 -1.97
C GLN A 26 -5.21 9.54 -1.54
N THR A 27 -6.31 8.94 -1.08
CA THR A 27 -6.38 7.51 -0.79
C THR A 27 -7.53 6.88 -1.56
N ASP A 28 -7.30 5.69 -2.13
CA ASP A 28 -8.31 4.94 -2.87
C ASP A 28 -8.13 3.42 -2.69
N GLU A 29 -9.19 2.66 -2.93
CA GLU A 29 -9.15 1.20 -2.94
C GLU A 29 -9.20 0.69 -4.38
N THR A 30 -8.16 -0.03 -4.82
CA THR A 30 -8.12 -0.66 -6.13
C THR A 30 -8.29 -2.17 -6.01
N THR A 31 -9.16 -2.76 -6.82
CA THR A 31 -9.33 -4.23 -6.84
C THR A 31 -8.34 -4.90 -7.80
N VAL A 32 -7.77 -6.02 -7.37
CA VAL A 32 -6.82 -6.83 -8.14
C VAL A 32 -7.16 -8.31 -8.02
N GLN A 33 -6.80 -9.11 -9.02
CA GLN A 33 -6.89 -10.57 -8.95
C GLN A 33 -5.50 -11.16 -8.69
N VAL A 34 -5.41 -12.05 -7.70
CA VAL A 34 -4.17 -12.75 -7.35
C VAL A 34 -4.41 -14.24 -7.58
N PRO A 35 -3.95 -14.82 -8.72
CA PRO A 35 -4.35 -16.17 -9.13
C PRO A 35 -3.95 -17.30 -8.16
N ARG A 36 -2.95 -17.07 -7.31
CA ARG A 36 -2.42 -18.03 -6.33
C ARG A 36 -2.40 -17.45 -4.92
N GLU A 37 -3.44 -16.70 -4.56
CA GLU A 37 -3.59 -16.21 -3.19
C GLU A 37 -3.95 -17.34 -2.24
N THR A 38 -3.24 -17.44 -1.12
CA THR A 38 -3.49 -18.49 -0.13
C THR A 38 -4.86 -18.28 0.51
N GLY A 39 -5.71 -19.30 0.50
CA GLY A 39 -7.04 -19.25 1.10
C GLY A 39 -8.12 -18.57 0.24
N LYS A 40 -7.84 -18.24 -1.03
CA LYS A 40 -8.84 -17.71 -1.97
C LYS A 40 -8.84 -18.43 -3.31
N THR A 41 -9.93 -18.30 -4.06
CA THR A 41 -10.05 -18.82 -5.42
C THR A 41 -9.33 -17.91 -6.42
N ALA A 42 -8.91 -18.45 -7.57
CA ALA A 42 -8.21 -17.68 -8.60
C ALA A 42 -9.06 -16.54 -9.19
N GLN A 43 -10.39 -16.65 -9.14
CA GLN A 43 -11.35 -15.63 -9.61
C GLN A 43 -11.70 -14.60 -8.53
N SER A 44 -11.21 -14.77 -7.30
CA SER A 44 -11.48 -13.84 -6.22
C SER A 44 -10.78 -12.51 -6.44
N HIS A 45 -11.43 -11.43 -6.00
CA HIS A 45 -10.85 -10.09 -6.02
C HIS A 45 -10.29 -9.75 -4.64
N SER A 46 -9.02 -9.38 -4.64
CA SER A 46 -8.34 -8.74 -3.53
C SER A 46 -8.31 -7.23 -3.72
N ARG A 47 -7.98 -6.51 -2.66
CA ARG A 47 -7.99 -5.05 -2.62
C ARG A 47 -6.62 -4.56 -2.23
N LEU A 48 -6.19 -3.48 -2.88
CA LEU A 48 -4.98 -2.73 -2.53
C LEU A 48 -5.40 -1.33 -2.11
N TRP A 49 -4.75 -0.83 -1.08
CA TRP A 49 -4.83 0.56 -0.67
C TRP A 49 -3.80 1.36 -1.44
N LEU A 50 -4.26 2.34 -2.22
CA LEU A 50 -3.41 3.29 -2.90
C LEU A 50 -3.38 4.58 -2.10
N GLN A 51 -2.19 5.06 -1.76
CA GLN A 51 -1.97 6.38 -1.19
C GLN A 51 -1.07 7.18 -2.12
N ARG A 52 -1.49 8.40 -2.44
CA ARG A 52 -0.73 9.34 -3.27
C ARG A 52 -0.71 10.71 -2.62
N GLY A 53 0.48 11.28 -2.52
CA GLY A 53 0.70 12.59 -1.93
C GLY A 53 2.13 13.07 -2.14
N GLY A 54 2.58 13.89 -1.20
CA GLY A 54 3.91 14.49 -1.20
C GLY A 54 3.93 15.94 -1.73
N PRO A 55 4.96 16.72 -1.37
CA PRO A 55 5.11 18.12 -1.79
C PRO A 55 5.11 18.32 -3.32
N PRO A 56 4.86 19.55 -3.81
CA PRO A 56 4.97 19.86 -5.25
C PRO A 56 6.34 19.48 -5.81
N GLY A 57 6.37 18.63 -6.84
CA GLY A 57 7.60 18.12 -7.45
C GLY A 57 8.15 16.83 -6.80
N GLU A 58 7.57 16.39 -5.68
CA GLU A 58 8.00 15.21 -4.90
C GLU A 58 6.82 14.23 -4.72
N SER A 59 6.27 13.74 -5.82
CA SER A 59 5.11 12.84 -5.75
C SER A 59 5.49 11.45 -5.27
N ILE A 60 4.80 10.96 -4.25
CA ILE A 60 4.94 9.61 -3.71
C ILE A 60 3.65 8.83 -3.97
N VAL A 61 3.79 7.57 -4.41
CA VAL A 61 2.69 6.62 -4.54
C VAL A 61 3.05 5.36 -3.76
N LEU A 62 2.24 5.01 -2.76
CA LEU A 62 2.38 3.81 -1.95
C LEU A 62 1.20 2.88 -2.18
N LEU A 63 1.51 1.59 -2.38
CA LEU A 63 0.52 0.52 -2.55
C LEU A 63 0.63 -0.43 -1.36
N GLY A 64 -0.37 -0.41 -0.49
CA GLY A 64 -0.50 -1.30 0.65
C GLY A 64 -1.42 -2.48 0.33
N TYR A 65 -1.03 -3.68 0.72
CA TYR A 65 -1.90 -4.86 0.68
C TYR A 65 -2.23 -5.31 2.09
N ASP A 66 -3.51 -5.41 2.41
CA ASP A 66 -4.01 -6.06 3.63
C ASP A 66 -4.98 -7.17 3.22
N PRO A 67 -4.71 -8.44 3.57
CA PRO A 67 -5.58 -9.56 3.24
C PRO A 67 -6.91 -9.53 4.01
N SER A 68 -6.99 -8.79 5.11
CA SER A 68 -8.17 -8.67 5.97
C SER A 68 -8.97 -7.39 5.67
N ARG A 69 -10.30 -7.48 5.76
CA ARG A 69 -11.21 -6.32 5.70
C ARG A 69 -11.43 -5.70 7.10
N SER A 70 -10.87 -6.30 8.14
CA SER A 70 -10.97 -5.77 9.49
C SER A 70 -10.22 -4.45 9.51
N GLN A 71 -10.85 -3.39 10.00
CA GLN A 71 -10.41 -1.99 10.01
C GLN A 71 -9.14 -1.74 10.86
N THR A 72 -8.18 -2.64 10.84
CA THR A 72 -6.86 -2.42 11.41
C THR A 72 -6.13 -1.51 10.43
N VAL A 73 -6.29 -0.21 10.62
CA VAL A 73 -5.41 0.79 10.01
C VAL A 73 -3.98 0.31 10.27
N PRO A 74 -3.11 0.17 9.25
CA PRO A 74 -1.72 -0.16 9.49
C PRO A 74 -1.18 0.84 10.53
N PRO A 75 -0.59 0.37 11.65
CA PRO A 75 -0.11 1.28 12.68
C PRO A 75 0.82 2.32 12.05
N ALA A 76 0.65 3.57 12.50
CA ALA A 76 1.38 4.73 12.03
C ALA A 76 2.89 4.47 12.01
#